data_AF-Q9PRA8-F1
#
_entry.id   AF-Q9PRA8-F1
#
_cell.length_a   1.000
_cell.length_b   1.000
_cell.length_c   1.000
_cell.angle_alpha   90.00
_cell.angle_beta   90.00
_cell.angle_gamma   90.00
#
_symmetry.space_group_name_H-M   'P 1'
#
loop_
_entity.id
_entity.type
_entity.pdbx_description
1 polymer ?
#
loop_
_entity_poly.entity_id
_entity_poly.type
_entity_poly.pdbx_seq_one_letter_code
_entity_poly.pdbx_strand_id
1 'polypeptide(L)'
;MKELLRLTKVKRYGKVYTPDYLVNIILDKGHYINGNINKKHVIDNSCGDGQFLTYIVDRYCKDYLINNNDLIELKKTIRNIYTWYRNW
;
A
#
# COMPACT_ATOMS: atom_id res chain seq x y z
N MET A 1 -15.35 -7.18 25.98
CA MET A 1 -15.50 -5.73 25.68
C MET A 1 -14.83 -5.27 24.38
N LYS A 2 -13.54 -5.57 24.12
CA LYS A 2 -12.85 -5.13 22.88
C LYS A 2 -13.52 -5.60 21.58
N GLU A 3 -14.01 -6.85 21.54
CA GLU A 3 -14.71 -7.42 20.38
C GLU A 3 -16.01 -6.66 20.03
N LEU A 4 -16.80 -6.33 21.05
CA LEU A 4 -18.03 -5.54 20.92
C LEU A 4 -17.74 -4.13 20.40
N LEU A 5 -16.69 -3.48 20.92
CA LEU A 5 -16.22 -2.17 20.44
C LEU A 5 -15.71 -2.22 18.98
N ARG A 6 -15.15 -3.35 18.54
CA ARG A 6 -14.74 -3.54 17.14
C ARG A 6 -15.96 -3.65 16.23
N LEU A 7 -16.94 -4.48 16.58
CA LEU A 7 -18.17 -4.67 15.81
C LEU A 7 -18.97 -3.37 15.67
N THR A 8 -19.03 -2.55 16.71
CA THR A 8 -19.71 -1.25 16.65
C THR A 8 -19.00 -0.26 15.72
N LYS A 9 -17.66 -0.22 15.71
CA LYS A 9 -16.90 0.62 14.77
C LYS A 9 -17.04 0.18 13.32
N VAL A 10 -16.97 -1.13 13.05
CA VAL A 10 -17.15 -1.69 11.69
C VAL A 10 -18.51 -1.27 11.13
N LYS A 11 -19.58 -1.48 11.90
CA LYS A 11 -20.94 -1.14 11.46
C LYS A 11 -21.16 0.36 11.35
N ARG A 12 -20.62 1.16 12.29
CA ARG A 12 -20.83 2.61 12.33
C ARG A 12 -20.09 3.37 11.23
N TYR A 13 -18.88 2.93 10.87
CA TYR A 13 -18.00 3.65 9.95
C TYR A 13 -17.72 2.88 8.65
N GLY A 14 -18.28 1.68 8.48
CA GLY A 14 -18.00 0.83 7.31
C GLY A 14 -16.53 0.40 7.21
N LYS A 15 -15.78 0.44 8.32
CA LYS A 15 -14.32 0.24 8.31
C LYS A 15 -13.97 -1.23 8.46
N VAL A 16 -13.76 -1.90 7.33
CA VAL A 16 -13.28 -3.29 7.26
C VAL A 16 -11.86 -3.29 6.74
N TYR A 17 -10.93 -3.87 7.49
CA TYR A 17 -9.53 -4.00 7.09
C TYR A 17 -9.34 -5.30 6.31
N THR A 18 -8.59 -5.23 5.22
CA THR A 18 -8.18 -6.39 4.45
C THR A 18 -7.12 -7.16 5.26
N PRO A 19 -7.25 -8.46 5.53
CA PRO A 19 -6.20 -9.19 6.21
C PRO A 19 -4.87 -9.16 5.44
N ASP A 20 -3.75 -9.09 6.16
CA ASP A 20 -2.41 -8.95 5.56
C ASP A 20 -2.06 -10.04 4.53
N TYR A 21 -2.45 -11.30 4.79
CA TYR A 21 -2.21 -12.39 3.86
C TYR A 21 -2.94 -12.17 2.53
N LEU A 22 -4.15 -11.58 2.57
CA LEU A 22 -4.95 -11.32 1.38
C LEU A 22 -4.38 -10.14 0.59
N VAL A 23 -3.88 -9.10 1.28
CA VAL A 23 -3.12 -8.01 0.65
C VAL A 23 -1.94 -8.59 -0.13
N ASN A 24 -1.13 -9.46 0.48
CA ASN A 24 0.01 -10.08 -0.20
C ASN A 24 -0.42 -10.89 -1.42
N ILE A 25 -1.44 -11.75 -1.31
CA ILE A 25 -1.96 -12.55 -2.43
C ILE A 25 -2.38 -11.64 -3.59
N ILE A 26 -3.12 -10.56 -3.31
CA ILE A 26 -3.59 -9.63 -4.34
C ILE A 26 -2.41 -8.92 -5.00
N LEU A 27 -1.43 -8.44 -4.23
CA LEU A 27 -0.25 -7.78 -4.77
C LEU A 27 0.59 -8.73 -5.63
N ASP A 28 0.77 -9.98 -5.21
CA ASP A 28 1.50 -10.99 -5.96
C ASP A 28 0.79 -11.30 -7.29
N LYS A 29 -0.55 -11.44 -7.27
CA LYS A 29 -1.37 -11.63 -8.47
C LYS A 29 -1.33 -10.42 -9.41
N GLY A 30 -1.22 -9.20 -8.87
CA GLY A 30 -0.99 -7.97 -9.66
C GLY A 30 0.47 -7.79 -10.13
N HIS A 31 1.34 -8.77 -9.88
CA HIS A 31 2.76 -8.70 -10.16
C HIS A 31 3.46 -7.49 -9.52
N TYR A 32 3.02 -7.08 -8.33
CA TYR A 32 3.71 -6.12 -7.46
C TYR A 32 4.76 -6.85 -6.62
N ILE A 33 5.64 -7.58 -7.31
CA ILE A 33 6.71 -8.40 -6.72
C ILE A 33 8.06 -7.70 -6.89
N ASN A 34 9.05 -8.12 -6.10
CA ASN A 34 10.43 -7.65 -6.26
C ASN A 34 10.90 -7.85 -7.71
N GLY A 35 11.68 -6.90 -8.23
CA GLY A 35 12.15 -6.79 -9.60
C GLY A 35 11.15 -6.15 -10.56
N ASN A 36 9.87 -6.03 -10.18
CA ASN A 36 8.80 -5.57 -11.08
C ASN A 36 7.96 -4.41 -10.51
N ILE A 37 8.27 -3.94 -9.29
CA ILE A 37 7.49 -2.88 -8.63
C ILE A 37 8.01 -1.48 -8.95
N ASN A 38 9.32 -1.32 -9.19
CA ASN A 38 9.99 -0.01 -9.30
C ASN A 38 9.55 0.87 -10.49
N LYS A 39 8.79 0.30 -11.44
CA LYS A 39 8.33 0.98 -12.66
C LYS A 39 6.81 1.15 -12.74
N LYS A 40 6.07 0.79 -11.69
CA LYS A 40 4.61 0.83 -11.70
C LYS A 40 4.08 2.13 -11.09
N HIS A 41 3.09 2.74 -11.75
CA HIS A 41 2.24 3.75 -11.14
C HIS A 41 1.11 3.04 -10.39
N VAL A 42 0.82 3.49 -9.18
CA VAL A 42 -0.17 2.84 -8.31
C VAL A 42 -1.20 3.85 -7.85
N ILE A 43 -2.46 3.49 -8.04
CA ILE A 43 -3.62 4.22 -7.56
C ILE A 43 -4.50 3.27 -6.76
N ASP A 44 -4.81 3.64 -5.52
CA ASP A 44 -5.78 2.95 -4.67
C ASP A 44 -6.91 3.95 -4.32
N ASN A 45 -7.99 3.92 -5.10
CA ASN A 45 -9.19 4.72 -4.86
C ASN A 45 -9.99 4.02 -3.75
N SER A 46 -10.13 4.68 -2.60
CA SER A 46 -10.70 4.09 -1.36
C SER A 46 -9.74 3.26 -0.51
N CYS A 47 -8.47 3.66 -0.46
CA CYS A 47 -7.42 3.00 0.31
C CYS A 47 -7.68 2.85 1.83
N GLY A 48 -8.68 3.56 2.38
CA GLY A 48 -8.93 3.60 3.82
C GLY A 48 -7.68 4.11 4.55
N ASP A 49 -7.14 3.29 5.45
CA ASP A 49 -5.87 3.58 6.15
C ASP A 49 -4.62 3.28 5.31
N GLY A 50 -4.78 2.91 4.04
CA GLY A 50 -3.69 2.74 3.08
C GLY A 50 -3.04 1.37 3.11
N GLN A 51 -3.73 0.31 3.53
CA GLN A 51 -3.09 -0.99 3.76
C GLN A 51 -2.38 -1.55 2.51
N PHE A 52 -3.00 -1.46 1.33
CA PHE A 52 -2.30 -1.81 0.07
C PHE A 52 -1.12 -0.89 -0.20
N LEU A 53 -1.28 0.42 -0.04
CA LEU A 53 -0.22 1.40 -0.29
C LEU A 53 0.98 1.20 0.63
N THR A 54 0.78 0.89 1.91
CA THR A 54 1.86 0.56 2.86
C THR A 54 2.67 -0.63 2.37
N TYR A 55 2.01 -1.73 1.96
CA TYR A 55 2.69 -2.91 1.44
C TYR A 55 3.41 -2.65 0.11
N ILE A 56 2.81 -1.85 -0.77
CA ILE A 56 3.41 -1.46 -2.04
C ILE A 56 4.67 -0.61 -1.80
N VAL A 57 4.60 0.39 -0.91
CA VAL A 57 5.76 1.23 -0.56
C VAL A 57 6.86 0.41 0.09
N ASP A 58 6.54 -0.51 1.01
CA ASP A 58 7.53 -1.40 1.63
C ASP A 58 8.24 -2.28 0.58
N ARG A 59 7.48 -2.93 -0.31
CA ARG A 59 8.04 -3.72 -1.41
C ARG A 59 8.87 -2.87 -2.37
N TYR A 60 8.42 -1.65 -2.66
CA TYR A 60 9.14 -0.71 -3.53
C TYR A 60 10.49 -0.31 -2.92
N CYS A 61 10.50 0.12 -1.65
CA CYS A 61 11.72 0.48 -0.94
C CYS A 61 12.70 -0.69 -0.89
N LYS A 62 12.23 -1.89 -0.55
CA LYS A 62 13.07 -3.09 -0.51
C LYS A 62 13.67 -3.39 -1.88
N ASP A 63 12.87 -3.33 -2.94
CA ASP A 63 13.34 -3.62 -4.30
C ASP A 63 14.35 -2.59 -4.81
N TYR A 64 14.11 -1.31 -4.57
CA TYR A 64 15.02 -0.23 -4.91
C TYR A 64 16.35 -0.37 -4.16
N LEU A 65 16.29 -0.61 -2.84
CA LEU A 65 17.47 -0.66 -1.97
C LEU A 65 18.39 -1.87 -2.21
N ILE A 66 17.93 -2.89 -2.95
CA ILE A 66 18.79 -4.01 -3.37
C ILE A 66 19.84 -3.56 -4.39
N ASN A 67 19.51 -2.61 -5.27
CA ASN A 67 20.33 -2.24 -6.42
C ASN A 67 20.80 -0.78 -6.41
N ASN A 68 20.27 0.05 -5.51
CA ASN A 68 20.55 1.48 -5.42
C ASN A 68 20.43 1.95 -3.97
N ASN A 69 21.10 3.04 -3.59
CA ASN A 69 21.03 3.63 -2.25
C ASN A 69 20.75 5.15 -2.27
N ASP A 70 20.42 5.73 -3.42
CA ASP A 70 20.05 7.14 -3.53
C ASP A 70 18.65 7.40 -2.94
N LEU A 71 18.63 7.82 -1.68
CA LEU A 71 17.39 8.12 -0.96
C LEU A 71 16.65 9.35 -1.52
N ILE A 72 17.35 10.26 -2.21
CA ILE A 72 16.73 11.42 -2.84
C ILE A 72 15.95 10.99 -4.07
N GLU A 73 16.53 10.11 -4.90
CA GLU A 73 15.84 9.50 -6.03
C GLU A 73 14.67 8.62 -5.55
N LEU A 74 14.88 7.74 -4.56
CA LEU A 74 13.80 6.92 -3.97
C LEU A 74 12.60 7.75 -3.53
N LYS A 75 12.86 8.88 -2.84
CA LYS A 75 11.78 9.79 -2.42
C LYS A 75 11.03 10.38 -3.60
N LYS A 76 11.71 10.65 -4.73
CA LYS A 76 11.06 11.14 -5.97
C LYS A 76 10.19 10.05 -6.58
N THR A 77 10.68 8.82 -6.68
CA THR A 77 9.98 7.74 -7.37
C THR A 77 8.75 7.24 -6.61
N ILE A 78 8.79 7.22 -5.27
CA ILE A 78 7.63 6.88 -4.41
C ILE A 78 6.45 7.85 -4.63
N ARG A 79 6.67 9.06 -5.17
CA ARG A 79 5.57 9.98 -5.50
C ARG A 79 4.62 9.41 -6.57
N ASN A 80 5.04 8.41 -7.34
CA ASN A 80 4.21 7.70 -8.32
C ASN A 80 3.24 6.68 -7.67
N ILE A 81 3.28 6.52 -6.34
CA ILE A 81 2.31 5.76 -5.55
C ILE A 81 1.41 6.76 -4.83
N TYR A 82 0.13 6.80 -5.18
CA TYR A 82 -0.79 7.82 -4.68
C TYR A 82 -2.22 7.32 -4.49
N THR A 83 -2.95 8.11 -3.70
CA THR A 83 -4.41 8.06 -3.61
C THR A 83 -4.98 9.13 -4.53
N TRP A 84 -6.27 9.05 -4.86
CA TRP A 84 -6.98 10.10 -5.59
C TRP A 84 -7.02 11.46 -4.87
N TYR A 85 -6.66 11.52 -3.58
CA TYR A 85 -6.72 12.74 -2.76
C TYR A 85 -5.39 13.51 -2.69
N ARG A 86 -4.34 13.09 -3.41
CA ARG A 86 -3.18 13.97 -3.61
C ARG A 86 -3.56 15.01 -4.68
N ASN A 87 -3.90 16.20 -4.18
CA ASN A 87 -4.26 17.39 -4.91
C ASN A 87 -3.36 17.67 -6.12
N TRP A 88 -4.00 18.25 -7.15
CA TRP A 88 -3.41 19.22 -8.06
C TRP A 88 -2.59 20.28 -7.30
#